data_AF-A0A3M2VLK4-F1
#
_entry.id   AF-A0A3M2VLK4-F1
#
_cell.length_a   1.000
_cell.length_b   1.000
_cell.length_c   1.000
_cell.angle_alpha   90.00
_cell.angle_beta   90.00
_cell.angle_gamma   90.00
#
_symmetry.space_group_name_H-M   'P 1'
#
loop_
_entity.id
_entity.type
_entity.pdbx_description
1 polymer ?
#
loop_
_entity_poly.entity_id
_entity_poly.type
_entity_poly.pdbx_seq_one_letter_code
_entity_poly.pdbx_strand_id
1 'polypeptide(L)'
;MNKPQPKKHLIPHEVVSRMVDGSSPIRAWREYPGLTQEEVAIRMGISQPAYAQQENVTKPRKATREKIATAFEIKADQLES
;
A
#
# COMPACT_ATOMS: atom_id res chain seq x y z
N MET A 1 34.39 0.14 5.93
CA MET A 1 33.15 -0.56 6.34
C MET A 1 31.99 0.44 6.28
N ASN A 2 31.19 0.43 5.21
CA ASN A 2 29.95 1.22 5.18
C ASN A 2 28.85 0.42 5.87
N LYS A 3 28.44 0.87 7.06
CA LYS A 3 27.23 0.35 7.72
C LYS A 3 26.02 0.76 6.85
N PRO A 4 25.15 -0.17 6.43
CA PRO A 4 23.93 0.20 5.73
C PRO A 4 23.09 1.07 6.66
N GLN A 5 22.83 2.31 6.23
CA GLN A 5 21.97 3.24 6.94
C GLN A 5 20.55 2.65 6.96
N PRO A 6 19.80 2.71 8.09
CA PRO A 6 18.40 2.30 8.08
C PRO A 6 17.66 3.17 7.08
N LYS A 7 17.04 2.57 6.06
CA LYS A 7 16.19 3.27 5.09
C LYS A 7 15.13 4.02 5.89
N LYS A 8 15.25 5.35 5.99
CA LYS A 8 14.21 6.20 6.57
C LYS A 8 12.88 5.80 5.93
N HIS A 9 11.88 5.55 6.76
CA HIS A 9 10.52 5.15 6.37
C HIS A 9 9.78 6.33 5.75
N LEU A 10 10.30 6.83 4.62
CA LEU A 10 9.75 8.00 3.94
C LEU A 10 8.58 7.53 3.07
N ILE A 11 7.44 8.19 3.26
CA ILE A 11 6.30 8.10 2.33
C ILE A 11 6.58 9.09 1.20
N PRO A 12 6.56 8.66 -0.09
CA PRO A 12 6.74 9.57 -1.21
C PRO A 12 5.71 10.71 -1.18
N HIS A 13 6.14 11.93 -1.56
CA HIS A 13 5.23 13.07 -1.58
C HIS A 13 3.99 12.84 -2.46
N GLU A 14 4.16 12.14 -3.57
CA GLU A 14 3.05 11.79 -4.47
C GLU A 14 1.99 10.90 -3.79
N VAL A 15 2.42 9.94 -2.97
CA VAL A 15 1.50 9.10 -2.18
C VAL A 15 0.72 9.98 -1.18
N VAL A 16 1.41 10.92 -0.51
CA VAL A 16 0.77 11.86 0.43
C VAL A 16 -0.22 12.76 -0.30
N SER A 17 0.14 13.33 -1.46
CA SER A 17 -0.74 14.17 -2.26
C SER A 17 -2.03 13.44 -2.61
N ARG A 18 -1.91 12.18 -3.06
CA ARG A 18 -3.08 11.34 -3.39
C ARG A 18 -4.00 11.11 -2.19
N MET A 19 -3.43 10.90 -1.01
CA MET A 19 -4.21 10.76 0.23
C MET A 19 -4.94 12.05 0.59
N VAL A 20 -4.29 13.21 0.44
CA VAL A 20 -4.90 14.54 0.64
C VAL A 20 -6.03 14.78 -0.36
N ASP A 21 -5.87 14.31 -1.60
CA ASP A 21 -6.89 14.37 -2.67
C ASP A 21 -8.04 13.35 -2.46
N GLY A 22 -8.03 12.58 -1.36
CA GLY A 22 -9.11 11.66 -0.98
C GLY A 22 -8.91 10.21 -1.38
N SER A 23 -7.73 9.84 -1.90
CA SER A 23 -7.41 8.43 -2.13
C SER A 23 -7.19 7.70 -0.82
N SER A 24 -7.67 6.46 -0.70
CA SER A 24 -7.29 5.62 0.44
C SER A 24 -5.79 5.32 0.42
N PRO A 25 -5.16 5.06 1.59
CA PRO A 25 -3.75 4.71 1.66
C PRO A 25 -3.36 3.56 0.72
N ILE A 26 -4.20 2.53 0.66
CA ILE A 26 -3.99 1.35 -0.20
C ILE A 26 -3.98 1.75 -1.68
N ARG A 27 -4.96 2.57 -2.10
CA ARG A 27 -5.06 3.05 -3.47
C ARG A 27 -3.89 3.95 -3.85
N ALA A 28 -3.51 4.87 -2.97
CA ALA A 28 -2.40 5.80 -3.20
C ALA A 28 -1.07 5.04 -3.40
N TRP A 29 -0.81 4.01 -2.59
CA TRP A 29 0.38 3.17 -2.72
C TRP A 29 0.35 2.27 -3.96
N ARG A 30 -0.82 1.80 -4.39
CA ARG A 30 -0.96 1.06 -5.66
C ARG A 30 -0.69 1.94 -6.87
N GLU A 31 -1.27 3.14 -6.90
CA GLU A 31 -1.22 4.02 -8.07
C GLU A 31 0.13 4.74 -8.23
N TYR A 32 0.90 4.92 -7.16
CA TYR A 32 2.24 5.53 -7.21
C TYR A 32 3.21 4.84 -8.20
N PRO A 33 3.41 3.50 -8.15
CA PRO A 33 4.16 2.78 -9.17
C PRO A 33 3.34 2.43 -10.43
N GLY A 34 2.10 2.92 -10.54
CA GLY A 34 1.22 2.65 -11.69
C GLY A 34 0.60 1.25 -11.73
N LEU A 35 0.47 0.57 -10.59
CA LEU A 35 -0.09 -0.79 -10.55
C LEU A 35 -1.62 -0.79 -10.72
N THR A 36 -2.12 -1.80 -11.41
CA THR A 36 -3.54 -2.11 -11.55
C THR A 36 -4.03 -2.92 -10.35
N GLN A 37 -5.35 -2.94 -10.14
CA GLN A 37 -5.95 -3.78 -9.09
C GLN A 37 -5.70 -5.27 -9.32
N GLU A 38 -5.62 -5.70 -10.59
CA GLU A 38 -5.35 -7.09 -10.96
C GLU A 38 -3.92 -7.51 -10.60
N GLU A 39 -2.93 -6.67 -10.89
CA GLU A 39 -1.53 -6.96 -10.54
C GLU A 39 -1.33 -7.13 -9.04
N VAL A 40 -1.96 -6.28 -8.22
CA VAL A 40 -1.85 -6.40 -6.76
C VAL A 40 -2.62 -7.62 -6.24
N ALA A 41 -3.80 -7.90 -6.81
CA ALA A 41 -4.57 -9.10 -6.46
C ALA A 41 -3.77 -10.39 -6.73
N ILE A 42 -3.07 -10.46 -7.86
CA ILE A 42 -2.16 -11.57 -8.20
C ILE A 42 -1.04 -11.69 -7.17
N ARG A 43 -0.37 -10.59 -6.80
CA ARG A 43 0.67 -10.60 -5.75
C ARG A 43 0.15 -11.08 -4.39
N MET A 44 -1.11 -10.78 -4.09
CA MET A 44 -1.78 -11.18 -2.85
C MET A 44 -2.39 -12.59 -2.90
N GLY A 45 -2.46 -13.22 -4.07
CA GLY A 45 -3.13 -14.51 -4.26
C GLY A 45 -4.65 -14.45 -4.00
N ILE A 46 -5.30 -13.33 -4.32
CA ILE A 46 -6.75 -13.13 -4.19
C ILE A 46 -7.37 -12.70 -5.53
N SER A 47 -8.71 -12.65 -5.61
CA SER A 47 -9.39 -12.13 -6.80
C SER A 47 -9.31 -10.60 -6.89
N GLN A 48 -9.33 -10.06 -8.10
CA GLN A 48 -9.33 -8.61 -8.34
C GLN A 48 -10.51 -7.89 -7.66
N PRO A 49 -11.75 -8.43 -7.64
CA PRO A 49 -12.84 -7.84 -6.86
C PRO A 49 -12.60 -7.86 -5.34
N ALA A 50 -11.94 -8.91 -4.81
CA ALA A 50 -11.61 -8.99 -3.38
C ALA A 50 -10.58 -7.92 -2.99
N TYR A 51 -9.61 -7.65 -3.86
CA TYR A 51 -8.66 -6.55 -3.69
C TYR A 51 -9.35 -5.18 -3.80
N ALA A 52 -10.21 -4.98 -4.81
CA ALA A 52 -10.98 -3.74 -4.96
C ALA A 52 -11.82 -3.42 -3.72
N GLN A 53 -12.38 -4.43 -3.05
CA GLN A 53 -13.03 -4.25 -1.76
C GLN A 53 -12.06 -3.75 -0.69
N GLN A 54 -10.83 -4.27 -0.62
CA GLN A 54 -9.83 -3.81 0.35
C GLN A 54 -9.49 -2.32 0.20
N GLU A 55 -9.46 -1.79 -1.03
CA GLU A 55 -9.17 -0.36 -1.25
C GLU A 55 -10.22 0.57 -0.63
N ASN A 56 -11.44 0.07 -0.45
CA ASN A 56 -12.57 0.82 0.11
C ASN A 56 -12.71 0.62 1.64
N VAL A 57 -11.93 -0.25 2.26
CA VAL A 57 -11.97 -0.47 3.71
C VAL A 57 -11.22 0.66 4.41
N THR A 58 -11.93 1.46 5.19
CA THR A 58 -11.36 2.59 5.95
C THR A 58 -10.29 2.14 6.95
N LYS A 59 -10.47 0.98 7.59
CA LYS A 59 -9.53 0.44 8.57
C LYS A 59 -9.36 -1.07 8.41
N PRO A 60 -8.47 -1.53 7.52
CA PRO A 60 -8.23 -2.95 7.32
C PRO A 60 -7.72 -3.60 8.61
N ARG A 61 -8.11 -4.86 8.85
CA ARG A 61 -7.56 -5.65 9.96
C ARG A 61 -6.04 -5.72 9.83
N LYS A 62 -5.33 -5.77 10.97
CA LYS A 62 -3.86 -5.83 11.02
C LYS A 62 -3.27 -6.86 10.05
N ALA A 63 -3.78 -8.09 10.07
CA ALA A 63 -3.31 -9.17 9.19
C ALA A 63 -3.50 -8.87 7.70
N THR A 64 -4.62 -8.24 7.32
CA THR A 64 -4.86 -7.85 5.92
C THR A 64 -3.93 -6.72 5.49
N ARG A 65 -3.74 -5.74 6.36
CA ARG A 65 -2.83 -4.62 6.14
C ARG A 65 -1.38 -5.09 5.96
N GLU A 66 -0.94 -6.06 6.76
CA GLU A 66 0.39 -6.67 6.64
C GLU A 66 0.57 -7.39 5.28
N LYS A 67 -0.46 -8.10 4.81
CA LYS A 67 -0.45 -8.74 3.48
C LYS A 67 -0.37 -7.71 2.35
N ILE A 68 -1.15 -6.64 2.42
CA ILE A 68 -1.15 -5.55 1.42
C ILE A 68 0.22 -4.85 1.43
N ALA A 69 0.74 -4.52 2.60
CA ALA A 69 2.05 -3.89 2.75
C ALA A 69 3.17 -4.77 2.15
N THR A 70 3.08 -6.09 2.35
CA THR A 70 4.01 -7.05 1.74
C THR A 70 3.93 -7.02 0.21
N ALA A 71 2.72 -6.94 -0.37
CA ALA A 71 2.52 -6.88 -1.83
C ALA A 71 3.07 -5.58 -2.46
N PHE A 72 3.19 -4.52 -1.66
CA PHE A 72 3.79 -3.23 -2.04
C PHE A 72 5.27 -3.08 -1.63
N GLU A 73 5.83 -4.06 -0.91
CA GLU A 73 7.19 -3.98 -0.34
C GLU A 73 7.39 -2.77 0.61
N ILE A 74 6.34 -2.41 1.35
CA ILE A 74 6.33 -1.33 2.34
C ILE A 74 6.05 -1.87 3.74
N LYS A 75 6.12 -0.99 4.74
CA LYS A 75 5.67 -1.33 6.10
C LYS A 75 4.18 -1.08 6.28
N ALA A 76 3.56 -1.88 7.15
CA ALA A 76 2.11 -1.81 7.41
C ALA A 76 1.66 -0.51 8.08
N ASP A 77 2.55 0.21 8.79
CA ASP A 77 2.30 1.54 9.37
C ASP A 77 2.15 2.62 8.29
N GLN A 78 2.73 2.43 7.10
CA GLN A 78 2.57 3.34 5.96
C GLN A 78 1.18 3.26 5.30
N LEU A 79 0.28 2.42 5.83
CA LEU A 79 -1.13 2.30 5.44
C LEU A 79 -2.08 2.84 6.54
N GLU A 80 -1.58 3.51 7.58
CA GLU A 80 -2.37 4.01 8.73
C GLU A 80 -2.82 5.48 8.64
N SER A 81 -2.46 6.19 7.57
CA SER A 81 -2.76 7.61 7.35
C SER A 81 -4.24 7.93 7.15
#